data_AF-A0A916R3J7-F1
#
_entry.id   AF-A0A916R3J7-F1
#
_cell.length_a   1.000
_cell.length_b   1.000
_cell.length_c   1.000
_cell.angle_alpha   90.00
_cell.angle_beta   90.00
_cell.angle_gamma   90.00
#
_symmetry.space_group_name_H-M   'P 1'
#
loop_
_entity.id
_entity.type
_entity.pdbx_description
1 polymer ?
#
loop_
_entity_poly.entity_id
_entity_poly.type
_entity_poly.pdbx_seq_one_letter_code
_entity_poly.pdbx_strand_id
1 'polypeptide(L)' 'MWMDGGTMGGGMMIGMGLVCLLIVAVLVLAAIALVKYIRSDGVK' A
#
# COMPACT_ATOMS: atom_id res chain seq x y z
N MET A 1 31.23 19.21 -17.12
CA MET A 1 30.50 18.40 -18.11
C MET A 1 29.66 17.41 -17.33
N TRP A 2 28.34 17.51 -17.51
CA TRP A 2 27.25 16.59 -17.11
C TRP A 2 27.22 16.11 -15.64
N MET A 3 26.41 16.79 -14.83
CA MET A 3 25.82 16.19 -13.63
C MET A 3 24.74 15.22 -14.10
N ASP A 4 24.99 13.91 -14.00
CA ASP A 4 24.03 12.83 -14.23
C ASP A 4 22.90 12.84 -13.18
N GLY A 5 22.12 13.93 -13.15
CA GLY A 5 20.94 14.09 -12.29
C GLY A 5 19.70 13.35 -12.81
N GLY A 6 19.81 12.59 -13.90
CA GLY A 6 18.67 12.01 -14.61
C GLY A 6 18.05 10.76 -13.98
N THR A 7 18.78 10.03 -13.12
CA THR A 7 18.33 8.73 -12.58
C THR A 7 17.90 8.77 -11.11
N MET A 8 18.20 9.84 -10.37
CA MET A 8 17.95 9.85 -8.92
C MET A 8 16.49 10.18 -8.55
N GLY A 9 15.67 10.71 -9.47
CA GLY A 9 14.28 11.11 -9.20
C GLY A 9 13.19 10.13 -9.65
N GLY A 10 13.42 9.36 -10.72
CA GLY A 10 12.36 8.56 -11.35
C GLY A 10 11.93 7.32 -10.54
N GLY A 11 12.90 6.58 -10.00
CA GLY A 11 12.62 5.39 -9.19
C GLY A 11 11.96 5.72 -7.84
N MET A 12 12.29 6.87 -7.27
CA MET A 12 11.76 7.32 -5.98
C MET A 12 10.29 7.75 -6.08
N MET A 13 9.88 8.38 -7.19
CA MET A 13 8.49 8.76 -7.43
C MET A 13 7.56 7.54 -7.62
N ILE A 14 8.00 6.52 -8.38
CA ILE A 14 7.23 5.29 -8.57
C ILE A 14 7.18 4.47 -7.27
N GLY A 15 8.31 4.39 -6.54
CA GLY A 15 8.38 3.69 -5.27
C GLY A 15 7.38 4.22 -4.24
N MET A 16 7.28 5.53 -4.09
CA MET A 16 6.33 6.18 -3.16
C MET A 16 4.87 5.86 -3.50
N GLY A 17 4.51 5.89 -4.79
CA GLY A 17 3.15 5.57 -5.26
C GLY A 17 2.77 4.11 -5.01
N LEU A 18 3.69 3.18 -5.28
CA LEU A 18 3.48 1.75 -5.01
C LEU A 18 3.36 1.44 -3.52
N VAL A 19 4.18 2.06 -2.67
CA VAL A 19 4.08 1.89 -1.21
C VAL A 19 2.73 2.36 -0.69
N CYS A 20 2.22 3.50 -1.18
CA CYS A 20 0.89 3.98 -0.82
C CYS A 20 -0.21 2.98 -1.23
N LEU A 21 -0.17 2.47 -2.46
CA LEU A 21 -1.11 1.45 -2.93
C LEU A 21 -1.07 0.16 -2.11
N LEU A 22 0.13 -0.30 -1.72
CA LEU A 22 0.27 -1.48 -0.86
C LEU A 22 -0.35 -1.25 0.52
N ILE A 23 -0.12 -0.08 1.14
CA ILE A 23 -0.72 0.26 2.44
C ILE A 23 -2.25 0.27 2.34
N VAL A 24 -2.80 0.89 1.29
CA VAL A 24 -4.26 0.91 1.05
C VAL A 24 -4.80 -0.51 0.85
N ALA A 25 -4.12 -1.34 0.06
CA ALA A 25 -4.53 -2.72 -0.16
C ALA A 25 -4.54 -3.53 1.15
N VAL A 26 -3.52 -3.38 1.99
CA VAL A 26 -3.45 -4.04 3.32
C VAL A 26 -4.57 -3.56 4.23
N LEU A 27 -4.86 -2.26 4.27
CA LEU A 27 -5.97 -1.69 5.06
C LEU A 27 -7.33 -2.25 4.62
N VAL A 28 -7.59 -2.31 3.31
CA VAL A 28 -8.84 -2.87 2.78
C VAL A 28 -8.94 -4.35 3.14
N LEU A 29 -7.86 -5.12 2.96
CA LEU A 29 -7.85 -6.55 3.30
C LEU A 29 -8.08 -6.78 4.80
N ALA A 30 -7.47 -5.96 5.66
CA ALA A 30 -7.66 -5.99 7.10
C ALA A 30 -9.10 -5.63 7.49
N ALA A 31 -9.70 -4.62 6.85
CA ALA A 31 -11.10 -4.27 7.09
C ALA A 31 -12.05 -5.39 6.69
N ILE A 32 -11.84 -6.03 5.53
CA ILE A 32 -12.63 -7.19 5.09
C ILE A 32 -12.45 -8.35 6.08
N ALA A 33 -11.22 -8.63 6.49
CA ALA A 33 -10.94 -9.69 7.46
C ALA A 33 -11.61 -9.39 8.80
N LEU A 34 -11.55 -8.15 9.30
CA LEU A 34 -12.19 -7.73 10.53
C LEU A 34 -13.72 -7.83 10.45
N VAL A 35 -14.33 -7.37 9.36
CA VAL A 35 -15.77 -7.52 9.13
C VAL A 35 -16.15 -8.99 9.07
N LYS A 36 -15.37 -9.83 8.39
CA LYS A 36 -15.60 -11.28 8.32
C LYS A 36 -15.44 -11.93 9.68
N TYR A 37 -14.43 -11.53 10.46
CA TYR A 37 -14.17 -12.05 11.81
C TYR A 37 -15.29 -11.66 12.76
N ILE A 38 -15.63 -10.37 12.86
CA ILE A 38 -16.77 -9.89 13.67
C ILE A 38 -18.08 -10.53 13.23
N ARG A 39 -18.33 -10.70 11.92
CA ARG A 39 -19.56 -11.34 11.42
C ARG A 39 -19.59 -12.84 11.67
N SER A 40 -18.45 -13.53 11.67
CA SER A 40 -18.33 -14.93 12.08
C SER A 40 -18.49 -15.09 13.59
N ASP A 41 -17.95 -14.16 14.39
CA ASP A 41 -18.08 -14.11 15.85
C ASP A 41 -19.43 -13.54 16.33
N GLY A 42 -20.21 -12.91 15.45
CA GLY A 42 -21.57 -12.43 15.74
C GLY A 42 -22.63 -13.53 15.74
N VAL A 43 -22.25 -14.76 15.38
CA VAL A 43 -23.06 -15.97 15.54
C VAL A 43 -22.49 -16.77 16.71
N LYS A 44 -22.73 -16.28 17.92
CA LYS A 44 -22.67 -17.07 19.15
C LYS A 44 -23.84 -16.71 20.04
#